data_AF-A0A3C1LI40-F1
#
_entry.id   AF-A0A3C1LI40-F1
#
_cell.length_a   1.000
_cell.length_b   1.000
_cell.length_c   1.000
_cell.angle_alpha   90.00
_cell.angle_beta   90.00
_cell.angle_gamma   90.00
#
_symmetry.space_group_name_H-M   'P 1'
#
loop_
_entity.id
_entity.type
_entity.pdbx_description
1 polymer ?
#
loop_
_entity_poly.entity_id
_entity_poly.type
_entity_poly.pdbx_seq_one_letter_code
_entity_poly.pdbx_strand_id
1 'polypeptide(L)'
;MPVQLLLLHVRKYQILLIFWYILAATVSGGFMSSYGASSLFLAPEYLGEVNGIGTAIVGFCVGIFIMSWNITTFILHSKDIRFLATTAQPFLKYCINNSIIPLLFLCLYLVKAVQYVRYQELTNYFDITLLVLGFVLGLILSIVIAIGYFF
;
A
#
# COMPACT_ATOMS: atom_id res chain seq x y z
N MET A 1 9.60 -19.03 7.79
CA MET A 1 9.61 -17.90 8.75
C MET A 1 9.58 -16.58 7.97
N PRO A 2 8.83 -15.56 8.39
CA PRO A 2 8.61 -14.32 7.62
C PRO A 2 9.90 -13.52 7.32
N VAL A 3 10.90 -13.58 8.20
CA VAL A 3 12.21 -12.91 8.00
C VAL A 3 12.99 -13.50 6.81
N GLN A 4 12.80 -14.78 6.50
CA GLN A 4 13.50 -15.43 5.37
C GLN A 4 12.99 -14.92 4.02
N LEU A 5 11.72 -14.52 3.91
CA LEU A 5 11.13 -13.95 2.69
C LEU A 5 11.69 -12.56 2.40
N LEU A 6 11.86 -11.73 3.44
CA LEU A 6 12.50 -10.41 3.30
C LEU A 6 13.93 -10.53 2.77
N LEU A 7 14.72 -11.45 3.35
CA LEU A 7 16.08 -11.72 2.89
C LEU A 7 16.13 -12.20 1.43
N LEU A 8 15.11 -12.95 0.97
CA LEU A 8 15.03 -13.44 -0.40
C LEU A 8 14.74 -12.32 -1.42
N HIS A 9 13.87 -11.36 -1.06
CA HIS A 9 13.61 -10.18 -1.89
C HIS A 9 14.88 -9.36 -2.12
N VAL A 10 15.63 -9.10 -1.04
CA VAL A 10 16.88 -8.34 -1.11
C VAL A 10 17.96 -9.07 -1.90
N ARG A 11 17.97 -10.40 -1.89
CA ARG A 11 19.02 -11.20 -2.55
C ARG A 11 18.75 -11.52 -4.03
N LYS A 12 17.49 -11.68 -4.43
CA LYS A 12 17.14 -12.26 -5.75
C LYS A 12 16.19 -11.39 -6.57
N TYR A 13 15.38 -10.53 -5.95
CA TYR A 13 14.32 -9.76 -6.60
C TYR A 13 14.36 -8.26 -6.25
N GLN A 14 15.54 -7.63 -6.36
CA GLN A 14 15.76 -6.23 -5.99
C GLN A 14 14.94 -5.24 -6.83
N ILE A 15 14.71 -5.55 -8.11
CA ILE A 15 13.94 -4.70 -9.04
C ILE A 15 12.53 -4.43 -8.51
N LEU A 16 11.92 -5.43 -7.89
CA LEU A 16 10.58 -5.33 -7.31
C LEU A 16 10.58 -4.29 -6.16
N LEU A 17 11.64 -4.22 -5.35
CA LEU A 17 11.74 -3.25 -4.25
C LEU A 17 11.85 -1.78 -4.73
N ILE A 18 12.28 -1.55 -5.98
CA ILE A 18 12.39 -0.20 -6.55
C ILE A 18 11.01 0.49 -6.59
N PHE A 19 9.94 -0.24 -6.92
CA PHE A 19 8.58 0.33 -6.94
C PHE A 19 8.14 0.82 -5.55
N TRP A 20 8.46 0.06 -4.50
CA TRP A 20 8.21 0.48 -3.12
C TRP A 20 9.03 1.69 -2.73
N TYR A 21 10.31 1.72 -3.13
CA TYR A 21 11.19 2.85 -2.87
C TYR A 21 10.68 4.14 -3.54
N ILE A 22 10.26 4.08 -4.81
CA ILE A 22 9.73 5.23 -5.54
C ILE A 22 8.44 5.75 -4.87
N LEU A 23 7.52 4.86 -4.48
CA LEU A 23 6.31 5.25 -3.78
C LEU A 23 6.63 5.90 -2.43
N ALA A 24 7.50 5.29 -1.63
CA ALA A 24 7.92 5.84 -0.35
C ALA A 24 8.65 7.19 -0.49
N ALA A 25 9.50 7.34 -1.51
CA ALA A 25 10.21 8.58 -1.81
C ALA A 25 9.26 9.70 -2.23
N THR A 26 8.24 9.39 -3.05
CA THR A 26 7.21 10.35 -3.47
C THR A 26 6.40 10.84 -2.27
N VAL A 27 5.91 9.92 -1.44
CA VAL A 27 5.11 10.23 -0.24
C VAL A 27 5.94 10.99 0.80
N SER A 28 7.25 10.75 0.86
CA SER A 28 8.16 11.46 1.76
C SER A 28 8.59 12.84 1.24
N GLY A 29 8.23 13.21 0.01
CA GLY A 29 8.67 14.45 -0.64
C GLY A 29 10.11 14.42 -1.16
N GLY A 30 10.76 13.26 -1.18
CA GLY A 30 12.10 13.07 -1.72
C GLY A 30 12.15 12.86 -3.24
N PHE A 31 10.99 12.61 -3.85
CA PHE A 31 10.86 12.43 -5.30
C PHE A 31 9.82 13.38 -5.88
N MET A 32 10.22 14.12 -6.92
CA MET A 32 9.35 14.98 -7.72
C MET A 32 8.55 16.03 -6.90
N SER A 33 9.12 16.50 -5.79
CA SER A 33 8.50 17.49 -4.89
C SER A 33 8.23 18.83 -5.56
N SER A 34 9.09 19.29 -6.47
CA SER A 34 8.88 20.52 -7.25
C SER A 34 7.64 20.49 -8.14
N TYR A 35 7.11 19.30 -8.45
CA TYR A 35 5.87 19.14 -9.23
C TYR A 35 4.66 18.81 -8.35
N GLY A 36 4.78 18.87 -7.02
CA GLY A 36 3.68 18.61 -6.11
C GLY A 36 3.25 17.14 -6.03
N ALA A 37 4.09 16.20 -6.46
CA ALA A 37 3.76 14.77 -6.47
C ALA A 37 3.35 14.27 -5.07
N SER A 38 4.00 14.74 -4.01
CA SER A 38 3.61 14.42 -2.63
C SER A 38 2.22 14.97 -2.28
N SER A 39 1.85 16.17 -2.76
CA SER A 39 0.52 16.76 -2.51
C SER A 39 -0.57 15.90 -3.12
N LEU A 40 -0.40 15.48 -4.38
CA LEU A 40 -1.35 14.64 -5.10
C LEU A 40 -1.62 13.30 -4.40
N PHE A 41 -0.60 12.72 -3.76
CA PHE A 41 -0.75 11.47 -3.02
C PHE A 41 -1.35 11.68 -1.62
N LEU A 42 -0.99 12.76 -0.93
CA LEU A 42 -1.32 12.98 0.49
C LEU A 42 -2.65 13.74 0.69
N ALA A 43 -3.02 14.59 -0.25
CA ALA A 43 -4.26 15.35 -0.31
C ALA A 43 -4.85 15.25 -1.73
N PRO A 44 -5.39 14.08 -2.11
CA PRO A 44 -5.94 13.89 -3.44
C PRO A 44 -7.19 14.76 -3.63
N GLU A 45 -7.09 15.71 -4.56
CA GLU A 45 -8.21 16.54 -4.99
C GLU A 45 -9.09 15.77 -5.98
N TYR A 46 -10.38 15.69 -5.67
CA TYR A 46 -11.39 15.12 -6.54
C TYR A 46 -12.50 16.14 -6.76
N LEU A 47 -12.74 16.50 -8.02
CA LEU A 47 -13.66 17.58 -8.42
C LEU A 47 -13.29 18.95 -7.80
N GLY A 48 -12.00 19.20 -7.58
CA GLY A 48 -11.49 20.48 -7.06
C GLY A 48 -11.49 20.59 -5.54
N GLU A 49 -11.85 19.53 -4.82
CA GLU A 49 -11.85 19.51 -3.36
C GLU A 49 -11.13 18.25 -2.81
N VAL A 50 -10.42 18.40 -1.70
CA VAL A 50 -9.83 17.26 -0.97
C VAL A 50 -10.93 16.56 -0.18
N ASN A 51 -11.35 15.39 -0.63
CA ASN A 51 -12.49 14.68 -0.04
C ASN A 51 -12.23 13.20 0.24
N GLY A 52 -13.14 12.61 1.02
CA GLY A 52 -13.11 11.19 1.40
C GLY A 52 -13.14 10.24 0.19
N ILE A 53 -13.72 10.67 -0.93
CA ILE A 53 -13.85 9.85 -2.14
C ILE A 53 -12.51 9.81 -2.89
N GLY A 54 -11.85 10.95 -3.08
CA GLY A 54 -10.51 11.03 -3.68
C GLY A 54 -9.51 10.21 -2.88
N THR A 55 -9.53 10.33 -1.55
CA THR A 55 -8.71 9.49 -0.65
C THR A 55 -9.06 8.02 -0.72
N ALA A 56 -10.35 7.65 -0.86
CA ALA A 56 -10.76 6.27 -1.08
C ALA A 56 -10.25 5.69 -2.41
N ILE A 57 -10.24 6.47 -3.50
CA ILE A 57 -9.68 6.05 -4.79
C ILE A 57 -8.18 5.78 -4.64
N VAL A 58 -7.43 6.66 -3.95
CA VAL A 58 -6.01 6.43 -3.66
C VAL A 58 -5.82 5.16 -2.83
N GLY A 59 -6.62 4.97 -1.78
CA GLY A 59 -6.59 3.75 -0.96
C GLY A 59 -6.85 2.48 -1.77
N PHE A 60 -7.82 2.52 -2.70
CA PHE A 60 -8.15 1.44 -3.61
C PHE A 60 -6.99 1.11 -4.56
N CYS A 61 -6.37 2.12 -5.17
CA CYS A 61 -5.20 1.96 -6.02
C CYS A 61 -4.00 1.37 -5.26
N VAL A 62 -3.75 1.84 -4.03
CA VAL A 62 -2.70 1.30 -3.15
C VAL A 62 -2.98 -0.16 -2.81
N GLY A 63 -4.22 -0.52 -2.51
CA GLY A 63 -4.57 -1.91 -2.22
C GLY A 63 -4.45 -2.83 -3.45
N ILE A 64 -4.79 -2.36 -4.66
CA ILE A 64 -4.49 -3.09 -5.91
C ILE A 64 -2.98 -3.31 -6.07
N PHE A 65 -2.17 -2.29 -5.79
CA PHE A 65 -0.71 -2.41 -5.86
C PHE A 65 -0.18 -3.43 -4.84
N ILE A 66 -0.66 -3.40 -3.60
CA ILE A 66 -0.31 -4.37 -2.55
C ILE A 66 -0.69 -5.80 -2.98
N MET A 67 -1.88 -6.00 -3.54
CA MET A 67 -2.33 -7.32 -3.97
C MET A 67 -1.55 -7.81 -5.19
N SER A 68 -1.30 -6.94 -6.18
CA SER A 68 -0.47 -7.26 -7.34
C SER A 68 0.94 -7.67 -6.92
N TRP A 69 1.53 -6.93 -5.98
CA TRP A 69 2.82 -7.29 -5.36
C TRP A 69 2.79 -8.68 -4.75
N ASN A 70 1.80 -8.97 -3.90
CA ASN A 70 1.67 -10.26 -3.24
C ASN A 70 1.47 -11.40 -4.24
N ILE A 71 0.70 -11.20 -5.31
CA ILE A 71 0.49 -12.20 -6.36
C ILE A 71 1.78 -12.45 -7.14
N THR A 72 2.48 -11.41 -7.61
CA THR A 72 3.72 -11.55 -8.37
C THR A 72 4.79 -12.26 -7.54
N THR A 73 4.97 -11.83 -6.30
CA THR A 73 5.96 -12.42 -5.39
C THR A 73 5.56 -13.85 -5.00
N PHE A 74 4.27 -14.14 -4.83
CA PHE A 74 3.76 -15.50 -4.65
C PHE A 74 4.12 -16.40 -5.84
N ILE A 75 3.85 -15.98 -7.08
CA ILE A 75 4.15 -16.77 -8.30
C ILE A 75 5.65 -17.06 -8.41
N LEU A 76 6.51 -16.07 -8.12
CA LEU A 76 7.96 -16.20 -8.19
C LEU A 76 8.51 -17.17 -7.13
N HIS A 77 7.98 -17.11 -5.90
CA HIS A 77 8.46 -17.95 -4.79
C HIS A 77 7.74 -19.30 -4.69
N SER A 78 6.61 -19.48 -5.36
CA SER A 78 5.82 -20.72 -5.35
C SER A 78 6.65 -21.94 -5.81
N LYS A 79 7.60 -21.73 -6.72
CA LYS A 79 8.53 -22.79 -7.19
C LYS A 79 9.53 -23.25 -6.13
N ASP A 80 9.92 -22.36 -5.22
CA ASP A 80 10.97 -22.61 -4.22
C ASP A 80 10.38 -23.09 -2.87
N ILE A 81 9.09 -22.83 -2.60
CA ILE A 81 8.44 -23.11 -1.30
C ILE A 81 7.55 -24.36 -1.37
N ARG A 82 8.15 -25.52 -1.06
CA ARG A 82 7.46 -26.84 -0.96
C ARG A 82 6.37 -26.91 0.13
N PHE A 83 6.30 -25.93 1.04
CA PHE A 83 5.33 -25.88 2.15
C PHE A 83 3.88 -25.51 1.73
N LEU A 84 3.69 -25.06 0.48
CA LEU A 84 2.40 -24.61 -0.03
C LEU A 84 1.45 -25.75 -0.43
N ALA A 85 1.95 -26.99 -0.55
CA ALA A 85 1.18 -28.14 -1.04
C ALA A 85 0.26 -28.80 0.01
N THR A 86 0.48 -28.54 1.31
CA THR A 86 -0.20 -29.28 2.40
C THR A 86 -1.16 -28.42 3.24
N THR A 87 -1.37 -27.16 2.86
CA THR A 87 -2.09 -26.20 3.70
C THR A 87 -3.33 -25.64 3.00
N ALA A 88 -4.48 -25.61 3.68
CA ALA A 88 -5.66 -24.90 3.21
C ALA A 88 -5.34 -23.39 3.04
N GLN A 89 -5.68 -22.84 1.87
CA GLN A 89 -5.50 -21.43 1.49
C GLN A 89 -4.03 -20.93 1.51
N PRO A 90 -3.15 -21.47 0.64
CA PRO A 90 -1.73 -21.13 0.56
C PRO A 90 -1.45 -19.62 0.34
N PHE A 91 -2.25 -18.97 -0.50
CA PHE A 91 -2.07 -17.57 -0.87
C PHE A 91 -2.32 -16.62 0.31
N LEU A 92 -3.36 -16.85 1.13
CA LEU A 92 -3.69 -15.98 2.26
C LEU A 92 -2.56 -15.98 3.30
N LYS A 93 -2.02 -17.17 3.60
CA LYS A 93 -0.88 -17.31 4.52
C LYS A 93 0.38 -16.64 3.96
N TYR A 94 0.56 -16.65 2.65
CA TYR A 94 1.65 -15.93 1.99
C TYR A 94 1.51 -14.41 2.15
N CYS A 95 0.33 -13.84 1.86
CA CYS A 95 0.06 -12.41 2.01
C CYS A 95 0.32 -11.92 3.44
N ILE A 96 -0.08 -12.70 4.45
CA ILE A 96 0.17 -12.38 5.86
C ILE A 96 1.67 -12.38 6.16
N ASN A 97 2.41 -13.38 5.69
CA ASN A 97 3.86 -13.46 5.90
C ASN A 97 4.66 -12.39 5.13
N ASN A 98 4.16 -11.95 3.98
CA ASN A 98 4.77 -10.93 3.13
C ASN A 98 4.23 -9.50 3.40
N SER A 99 3.47 -9.33 4.48
CA SER A 99 2.81 -8.06 4.81
C SER A 99 3.75 -6.97 5.35
N ILE A 100 4.99 -7.31 5.73
CA ILE A 100 5.91 -6.37 6.40
C ILE A 100 6.19 -5.13 5.56
N ILE A 101 6.50 -5.29 4.26
CA ILE A 101 6.77 -4.16 3.36
C ILE A 101 5.50 -3.32 3.12
N PRO A 102 4.35 -3.92 2.72
CA PRO A 102 3.08 -3.20 2.61
C PRO A 102 2.69 -2.44 3.88
N LEU A 103 2.78 -3.06 5.05
CA LEU A 103 2.40 -2.44 6.32
C LEU A 103 3.32 -1.27 6.67
N LEU A 104 4.62 -1.39 6.42
CA LEU A 104 5.57 -0.31 6.65
C LEU A 104 5.27 0.89 5.75
N PHE A 105 4.95 0.64 4.47
CA PHE A 105 4.53 1.69 3.54
C PHE A 105 3.20 2.34 3.98
N LEU A 106 2.21 1.55 4.40
CA LEU A 106 0.92 2.08 4.86
C LEU A 106 1.07 2.96 6.11
N CYS A 107 1.88 2.54 7.09
CA CYS A 107 2.19 3.36 8.25
C CYS A 107 2.87 4.67 7.85
N LEU A 108 3.86 4.63 6.95
CA LEU A 108 4.53 5.82 6.44
C LEU A 108 3.55 6.75 5.74
N TYR A 109 2.71 6.21 4.86
CA TYR A 109 1.70 6.96 4.13
C TYR A 109 0.71 7.65 5.07
N LEU A 110 0.12 6.92 6.02
CA LEU A 110 -0.86 7.47 6.96
C LEU A 110 -0.25 8.57 7.84
N VAL A 111 0.96 8.36 8.36
CA VAL A 111 1.66 9.38 9.15
C VAL A 111 1.91 10.64 8.32
N LYS A 112 2.37 10.49 7.07
CA LYS A 112 2.62 11.62 6.17
C LYS A 112 1.33 12.32 5.73
N ALA A 113 0.25 11.59 5.49
CA ALA A 113 -1.04 12.14 5.10
C ALA A 113 -1.65 12.97 6.24
N VAL A 114 -1.68 12.42 7.46
CA VAL A 114 -2.17 13.15 8.65
C VAL A 114 -1.32 14.40 8.93
N GLN A 115 0.01 14.29 8.80
CA GLN A 115 0.88 15.46 8.93
C GLN A 115 0.58 16.50 7.86
N TYR A 116 0.45 16.10 6.60
CA TYR A 116 0.22 17.00 5.48
C TYR A 116 -1.09 17.77 5.64
N VAL A 117 -2.20 17.07 5.88
CA VAL A 117 -3.52 17.68 6.06
C VAL A 117 -3.53 18.61 7.29
N ARG A 118 -2.89 18.22 8.39
CA ARG A 118 -2.84 19.04 9.61
C ARG A 118 -2.05 20.35 9.42
N TYR A 119 -0.93 20.31 8.70
CA TYR A 119 -0.02 21.47 8.61
C TYR A 119 -0.27 22.36 7.39
N GLN A 120 -0.77 21.81 6.28
CA GLN A 120 -0.93 22.55 5.02
C GLN A 120 -2.38 22.98 4.77
N GLU A 121 -3.35 22.14 5.13
CA GLU A 121 -4.78 22.41 4.91
C GLU A 121 -5.48 23.01 6.15
N LEU A 122 -4.82 23.01 7.32
CA LEU A 122 -5.38 23.54 8.60
C LEU A 122 -6.77 22.98 8.92
N THR A 123 -7.04 21.75 8.50
CA THR A 123 -8.37 21.15 8.54
C THR A 123 -8.73 20.62 9.93
N ASN A 124 -10.03 20.51 10.19
CA ASN A 124 -10.54 20.04 11.48
C ASN A 124 -10.21 18.54 11.69
N TYR A 125 -10.11 18.11 12.96
CA TYR A 125 -9.83 16.71 13.30
C TYR A 125 -10.87 15.74 12.72
N PHE A 126 -12.13 16.18 12.62
CA PHE A 126 -13.20 15.38 12.03
C PHE A 126 -12.94 15.08 10.54
N ASP A 127 -12.52 16.08 9.77
CA ASP A 127 -12.25 15.92 8.34
C ASP A 127 -11.04 15.01 8.10
N ILE A 128 -9.99 15.15 8.93
CA ILE A 128 -8.83 14.24 8.90
C ILE A 128 -9.28 12.79 9.14
N THR A 129 -10.16 12.54 10.12
CA THR A 129 -10.65 11.17 10.35
C THR A 129 -11.48 10.64 9.18
N LEU A 130 -12.26 11.49 8.52
CA LEU A 130 -13.07 11.11 7.36
C LEU A 130 -12.17 10.74 6.17
N LEU A 131 -11.11 11.52 5.92
CA LEU A 131 -10.10 11.24 4.88
C LEU A 131 -9.36 9.92 5.14
N VAL A 132 -8.92 9.68 6.38
CA VAL A 132 -8.27 8.42 6.78
C VAL A 132 -9.22 7.24 6.62
N LEU A 133 -10.48 7.38 7.03
CA LEU A 133 -11.50 6.35 6.85
C LEU A 133 -11.76 6.07 5.37
N GLY A 134 -11.86 7.11 4.54
CA GLY A 134 -12.01 6.98 3.09
C GLY A 134 -10.90 6.13 2.49
N PHE A 135 -9.64 6.48 2.78
CA PHE A 135 -8.47 5.71 2.36
C PHE A 135 -8.51 4.25 2.82
N VAL A 136 -8.78 4.01 4.11
CA VAL A 136 -8.81 2.65 4.67
C VAL A 136 -9.95 1.82 4.06
N LEU A 137 -11.12 2.41 3.84
CA LEU A 137 -12.25 1.74 3.20
C LEU A 137 -11.94 1.36 1.76
N GLY A 138 -11.37 2.28 0.97
CA GLY A 138 -10.94 1.99 -0.40
C GLY A 138 -9.91 0.86 -0.45
N LEU A 139 -8.94 0.87 0.46
CA LEU A 139 -7.94 -0.17 0.59
C LEU A 139 -8.56 -1.53 0.94
N ILE A 140 -9.40 -1.60 1.97
CA ILE A 140 -10.08 -2.84 2.37
C ILE A 140 -10.94 -3.37 1.23
N LEU A 141 -11.70 -2.50 0.54
CA LEU A 141 -12.54 -2.88 -0.58
C LEU A 141 -11.73 -3.58 -1.69
N SER A 142 -10.60 -2.99 -2.09
CA SER A 142 -9.74 -3.59 -3.12
C SER A 142 -9.16 -4.95 -2.70
N ILE A 143 -8.76 -5.10 -1.43
CA ILE A 143 -8.23 -6.36 -0.89
C ILE A 143 -9.32 -7.42 -0.85
N VAL A 144 -10.53 -7.07 -0.40
CA VAL A 144 -11.68 -7.99 -0.35
C VAL A 144 -12.05 -8.46 -1.75
N ILE A 145 -12.10 -7.56 -2.74
CA ILE A 145 -12.37 -7.92 -4.14
C ILE A 145 -11.29 -8.86 -4.67
N ALA A 146 -10.01 -8.57 -4.41
CA ALA A 146 -8.92 -9.42 -4.86
C ALA A 146 -8.99 -10.81 -4.22
N ILE A 147 -9.20 -10.89 -2.90
CA ILE A 147 -9.36 -12.17 -2.19
C ILE A 147 -10.58 -12.93 -2.75
N GLY A 148 -11.74 -12.29 -2.90
CA GLY A 148 -12.94 -12.93 -3.43
C GLY A 148 -12.84 -13.37 -4.90
N TYR A 149 -11.92 -12.80 -5.69
CA TYR A 149 -11.64 -13.27 -7.05
C TYR A 149 -10.71 -14.49 -7.08
N PHE A 150 -9.74 -14.57 -6.15
CA PHE A 150 -8.71 -15.62 -6.13
C PHE A 150 -9.04 -16.83 -5.24
N PHE A 151 -10.10 -16.76 -4.42
CA PHE A 151 -10.61 -17.84 -3.57
C PHE A 151 -12.00 -18.28 -3.99
#